data_AF-A0A832DCI2-F1
#
_entry.id   AF-A0A832DCI2-F1
#
_cell.length_a   1.000
_cell.length_b   1.000
_cell.length_c   1.000
_cell.angle_alpha   90.00
_cell.angle_beta   90.00
_cell.angle_gamma   90.00
#
_symmetry.space_group_name_H-M   'P 1'
#
loop_
_entity.id
_entity.type
_entity.pdbx_description
1 polymer ?
#
loop_
_entity_poly.entity_id
_entity_poly.type
_entity_poly.pdbx_seq_one_letter_code
_entity_poly.pdbx_strand_id
1 'polypeptide(L)'
;MYKLYNCQAFMKSGYVAIIGRPNSGKSTLLNNILGHKVSITSPKPQTTRMPIKAIYEDLRGQIIFIDTPGIFAKVEDPISKKINPVAKQTLKEGVDVIIYLIDHTRDKDVEENKTLGIVREINKPKILAINKIDIKEPSYLPHYRFMEEEFDKTIKISALYRTNLNYLLDALFELLPEGKKLRNTKNQPTSLLNIDSKTFIAEIIREKAYLFLRKEIPYTLTTVVDEIKNKNKNKELIYIKARIITSADRYRKIIIGNKGRMIKEIGMAARKELQTATNKKIFLDLIVETNPHWYEQFI
;
A
#
# COMPACT_ATOMS: atom_id res chain seq x y z
N MET A 1 37.01 15.58 29.09
CA MET A 1 36.00 14.59 28.64
C MET A 1 34.83 15.36 28.03
N TYR A 2 34.86 15.59 26.72
CA TYR A 2 33.83 16.41 26.04
C TYR A 2 32.52 15.61 25.98
N LYS A 3 31.45 16.17 26.59
CA LYS A 3 30.08 15.67 26.40
C LYS A 3 29.73 15.82 24.92
N LEU A 4 29.64 14.70 24.20
CA LEU A 4 29.02 14.65 22.88
C LEU A 4 27.54 15.00 23.07
N TYR A 5 27.18 16.24 22.79
CA TYR A 5 25.79 16.61 22.62
C TYR A 5 25.24 15.78 21.45
N ASN A 6 24.26 14.92 21.74
CA ASN A 6 23.42 14.30 20.73
C ASN A 6 22.57 15.40 20.07
N CYS A 7 23.18 16.20 19.20
CA CYS A 7 22.47 17.10 18.30
C CYS A 7 21.70 16.23 17.31
N GLN A 8 20.46 15.88 17.65
CA GLN A 8 19.52 15.38 16.66
C GLN A 8 19.24 16.55 15.70
N ALA A 9 19.80 16.48 14.49
CA ALA A 9 19.52 17.48 13.46
C ALA A 9 18.02 17.54 13.19
N PHE A 10 17.43 18.73 13.33
CA PHE A 10 16.06 19.00 12.91
C PHE A 10 16.02 18.92 11.37
N MET A 11 15.01 18.21 10.85
CA MET A 11 14.80 18.00 9.42
C MET A 11 13.31 18.01 9.11
N LYS A 12 12.92 18.09 7.84
CA LYS A 12 11.51 17.93 7.45
C LYS A 12 11.11 16.47 7.67
N SER A 13 10.15 16.24 8.57
CA SER A 13 9.86 14.89 9.04
C SER A 13 8.39 14.73 9.41
N GLY A 14 7.68 13.80 8.80
CA GLY A 14 6.25 13.61 9.05
C GLY A 14 5.61 12.44 8.33
N TYR A 15 4.32 12.25 8.61
CA TYR A 15 3.48 11.22 8.04
C TYR A 15 2.67 11.78 6.86
N VAL A 16 2.69 11.06 5.73
CA VAL A 16 1.97 11.45 4.51
C VAL A 16 0.97 10.36 4.15
N ALA A 17 -0.31 10.69 4.08
CA ALA A 17 -1.30 9.73 3.58
C ALA A 17 -1.55 9.91 2.09
N ILE A 18 -1.65 8.79 1.37
CA ILE A 18 -2.07 8.77 -0.03
C ILE A 18 -3.51 8.30 -0.11
N ILE A 19 -4.36 9.18 -0.62
CA ILE A 19 -5.81 9.01 -0.70
C ILE A 19 -6.22 9.09 -2.17
N GLY A 20 -7.20 8.30 -2.59
CA GLY A 20 -7.70 8.31 -3.95
C GLY A 20 -8.54 7.08 -4.24
N ARG A 21 -9.38 7.15 -5.27
CA ARG A 21 -10.23 6.02 -5.68
C ARG A 21 -9.43 4.75 -5.99
N PRO A 22 -10.02 3.55 -5.91
CA PRO A 22 -9.37 2.32 -6.35
C PRO A 22 -8.82 2.45 -7.78
N ASN A 23 -7.64 1.88 -8.03
CA ASN A 23 -6.91 1.93 -9.31
C ASN A 23 -6.46 3.33 -9.78
N SER A 24 -6.45 4.36 -8.92
CA SER A 24 -5.89 5.67 -9.27
C SER A 24 -4.36 5.68 -9.39
N GLY A 25 -3.67 4.61 -8.99
CA GLY A 25 -2.22 4.44 -9.10
C GLY A 25 -1.43 4.72 -7.81
N LYS A 26 -2.08 4.71 -6.64
CA LYS A 26 -1.44 4.94 -5.33
C LYS A 26 -0.25 4.01 -5.06
N SER A 27 -0.43 2.71 -5.27
CA SER A 27 0.64 1.71 -5.08
C SER A 27 1.77 1.89 -6.09
N THR A 28 1.46 2.20 -7.34
CA THR A 28 2.46 2.54 -8.37
C THR A 28 3.28 3.75 -7.96
N LEU A 29 2.62 4.79 -7.45
CA LEU A 29 3.26 6.00 -6.94
C LEU A 29 4.22 5.68 -5.79
N LEU A 30 3.75 4.95 -4.77
CA LEU A 30 4.58 4.55 -3.63
C LEU A 30 5.82 3.77 -4.07
N ASN A 31 5.65 2.77 -4.93
CA ASN A 31 6.75 1.94 -5.41
C ASN A 31 7.81 2.75 -6.14
N ASN A 32 7.37 3.70 -6.97
CA ASN A 32 8.28 4.49 -7.77
C ASN A 32 8.96 5.60 -6.96
N ILE A 33 8.30 6.15 -5.93
CA ILE A 33 8.94 7.05 -4.95
C ILE A 33 10.04 6.31 -4.18
N LEU A 34 9.76 5.07 -3.76
CA LEU A 34 10.68 4.30 -2.91
C LEU A 34 11.82 3.65 -3.71
N GLY A 35 11.74 3.66 -5.05
CA GLY A 35 12.74 3.03 -5.92
C GLY A 35 12.71 1.50 -5.93
N HIS A 36 11.80 0.88 -5.17
CA HIS A 36 11.56 -0.57 -5.09
C HIS A 36 10.08 -0.84 -4.76
N LYS A 37 9.57 -2.05 -5.08
CA LYS A 37 8.17 -2.42 -4.86
C LYS A 37 7.90 -2.59 -3.35
N VAL A 38 7.17 -1.67 -2.72
CA VAL A 38 6.79 -1.69 -1.28
C VAL A 38 5.28 -1.81 -1.09
N SER A 39 4.49 -1.25 -2.02
CA SER A 39 3.05 -1.45 -2.13
C SER A 39 2.75 -2.35 -3.33
N ILE A 40 1.79 -3.22 -3.15
CA ILE A 40 1.45 -4.28 -4.10
C ILE A 40 0.66 -3.67 -5.26
N THR A 41 1.03 -3.91 -6.52
CA THR A 41 0.37 -3.35 -7.71
C THR A 41 -0.37 -4.43 -8.50
N SER A 42 -1.66 -4.24 -8.74
CA SER A 42 -2.50 -5.14 -9.54
C SER A 42 -3.47 -4.33 -10.41
N PRO A 43 -3.80 -4.77 -11.63
CA PRO A 43 -4.73 -4.07 -12.52
C PRO A 43 -6.21 -4.12 -12.07
N LYS A 44 -6.54 -4.91 -11.05
CA LYS A 44 -7.89 -5.02 -10.50
C LYS A 44 -7.96 -4.22 -9.15
N PRO A 45 -9.12 -3.65 -8.75
CA PRO A 45 -9.26 -2.82 -7.54
C PRO A 45 -8.69 -3.43 -6.27
N GLN A 46 -7.48 -3.02 -5.87
CA GLN A 46 -6.86 -3.52 -4.65
C GLN A 46 -7.46 -2.89 -3.40
N THR A 47 -7.88 -3.77 -2.48
CA THR A 47 -8.07 -3.47 -1.06
C THR A 47 -6.79 -3.89 -0.34
N THR A 48 -5.81 -3.00 -0.15
CA THR A 48 -4.87 -3.23 0.97
C THR A 48 -5.74 -3.24 2.25
N ARG A 49 -5.41 -3.95 3.32
CA ARG A 49 -6.28 -4.02 4.52
C ARG A 49 -5.62 -3.50 5.79
N MET A 50 -4.29 -3.42 5.81
CA MET A 50 -3.50 -2.82 6.89
C MET A 50 -2.73 -1.61 6.37
N PRO A 51 -2.58 -0.52 7.15
CA PRO A 51 -1.78 0.62 6.73
C PRO A 51 -0.32 0.21 6.51
N ILE A 52 0.14 0.21 5.26
CA ILE A 52 1.55 0.00 4.96
C ILE A 52 2.26 1.32 5.27
N LYS A 53 3.17 1.28 6.26
CA LYS A 53 4.07 2.39 6.56
C LYS A 53 5.34 2.23 5.73
N ALA A 54 5.47 3.01 4.66
CA ALA A 54 6.69 3.08 3.87
C ALA A 54 7.47 4.34 4.23
N ILE A 55 8.80 4.29 4.20
CA ILE A 55 9.69 5.39 4.60
C ILE A 55 10.51 5.79 3.39
N TYR A 56 10.41 7.06 3.02
CA TYR A 56 11.30 7.70 2.08
C TYR A 56 12.22 8.62 2.88
N GLU A 57 13.51 8.63 2.57
CA GLU A 57 14.49 9.45 3.25
C GLU A 57 15.54 9.95 2.26
N ASP A 58 15.82 11.26 2.31
CA ASP A 58 16.91 11.89 1.58
C ASP A 58 17.55 13.00 2.43
N LEU A 59 18.40 13.84 1.82
CA LEU A 59 19.11 14.93 2.50
C LEU A 59 18.19 15.99 3.12
N ARG A 60 16.93 16.12 2.65
CA ARG A 60 15.94 17.10 3.13
C ARG A 60 15.21 16.62 4.38
N GLY A 61 15.08 15.30 4.53
CA GLY A 61 14.51 14.68 5.72
C GLY A 61 13.83 13.34 5.46
N GLN A 62 12.77 13.04 6.22
CA GLN A 62 12.13 11.72 6.25
C GLN A 62 10.60 11.79 6.11
N ILE A 63 10.05 11.03 5.17
CA ILE A 63 8.62 10.91 4.95
C ILE A 63 8.18 9.50 5.31
N ILE A 64 7.18 9.36 6.19
CA ILE A 64 6.51 8.08 6.42
C ILE A 64 5.17 8.09 5.67
N PHE A 65 5.13 7.44 4.52
CA PHE A 65 3.90 7.21 3.78
C PHE A 65 3.00 6.22 4.52
N ILE A 66 1.75 6.59 4.69
CA ILE A 66 0.68 5.73 5.17
C ILE A 66 -0.22 5.41 3.98
N ASP A 67 -0.13 4.19 3.47
CA ASP A 67 -1.14 3.68 2.54
C ASP A 67 -2.43 3.47 3.37
N THR A 68 -3.54 4.15 3.05
CA THR A 68 -4.81 4.05 3.81
C THR A 68 -5.83 3.22 3.05
N PRO A 69 -5.79 1.90 3.23
CA PRO A 69 -6.33 1.05 2.18
C PRO A 69 -7.83 0.81 2.23
N GLY A 70 -8.43 1.08 3.39
CA GLY A 70 -9.78 0.65 3.71
C GLY A 70 -10.87 1.68 3.44
N ILE A 71 -10.52 2.95 3.26
CA ILE A 71 -11.52 4.04 3.26
C ILE A 71 -12.45 3.97 2.03
N PHE A 72 -11.99 3.36 0.93
CA PHE A 72 -12.67 3.38 -0.37
C PHE A 72 -13.03 1.99 -0.91
N ALA A 73 -12.86 0.93 -0.11
CA ALA A 73 -13.32 -0.38 -0.50
C ALA A 73 -14.86 -0.42 -0.49
N LYS A 74 -15.47 -1.06 -1.50
CA LYS A 74 -16.93 -1.20 -1.62
C LYS A 74 -17.57 -1.60 -0.28
N VAL A 75 -18.69 -0.95 0.05
CA VAL A 75 -19.47 -1.04 1.30
C VAL A 75 -20.10 -2.43 1.54
N GLU A 76 -19.83 -3.40 0.67
CA GLU A 76 -20.48 -4.72 0.69
C GLU A 76 -19.75 -5.76 1.56
N ASP A 77 -18.48 -5.54 1.94
CA ASP A 77 -17.73 -6.42 2.84
C ASP A 77 -17.93 -5.99 4.32
N PRO A 78 -18.35 -6.89 5.24
CA PRO A 78 -18.41 -6.64 6.69
C PRO A 78 -17.13 -6.00 7.27
N ILE A 79 -15.97 -6.30 6.68
CA ILE A 79 -14.68 -5.72 7.07
C ILE A 79 -14.58 -4.24 6.71
N SER A 80 -14.99 -3.87 5.49
CA SER A 80 -14.93 -2.48 5.01
C SER A 80 -15.79 -1.55 5.86
N LYS A 81 -16.93 -2.02 6.40
CA LYS A 81 -17.79 -1.25 7.32
C LYS A 81 -17.08 -0.90 8.64
N LYS A 82 -16.17 -1.75 9.13
CA LYS A 82 -15.46 -1.57 10.41
C LYS A 82 -14.09 -0.88 10.27
N ILE A 83 -13.41 -1.00 9.12
CA ILE A 83 -12.12 -0.33 8.88
C ILE A 83 -12.30 1.18 8.64
N ASN A 84 -13.44 1.59 8.08
CA ASN A 84 -13.69 2.99 7.70
C ASN A 84 -13.54 4.01 8.84
N PRO A 85 -14.08 3.82 10.06
CA PRO A 85 -13.92 4.76 11.16
C PRO A 85 -12.46 4.88 11.65
N VAL A 86 -11.77 3.75 11.82
CA VAL A 86 -10.37 3.71 12.30
C VAL A 86 -9.43 4.39 11.31
N ALA A 87 -9.63 4.14 10.01
CA ALA A 87 -8.85 4.77 8.96
C ALA A 87 -9.13 6.29 8.86
N LYS A 88 -10.40 6.72 9.03
CA LYS A 88 -10.75 8.14 9.12
C LYS A 88 -10.10 8.83 10.33
N GLN A 89 -10.08 8.18 11.49
CA GLN A 89 -9.45 8.77 12.67
C GLN A 89 -7.93 8.83 12.55
N THR A 90 -7.30 7.79 12.00
CA THR A 90 -5.86 7.79 11.67
C THR A 90 -5.49 8.94 10.73
N LEU A 91 -6.34 9.24 9.74
CA LEU A 91 -6.17 10.37 8.84
C LEU A 91 -6.41 11.74 9.49
N LYS A 92 -7.24 11.84 10.54
CA LYS A 92 -7.51 13.13 11.20
C LYS A 92 -6.41 13.49 12.19
N GLU A 93 -5.86 12.49 12.90
CA GLU A 93 -4.96 12.73 14.04
C GLU A 93 -3.49 12.37 13.73
N GLY A 94 -3.22 11.45 12.80
CA GLY A 94 -1.91 10.82 12.64
C GLY A 94 -1.14 11.16 11.36
N VAL A 95 -1.58 12.15 10.59
CA VAL A 95 -0.93 12.57 9.33
C VAL A 95 -0.67 14.08 9.30
N ASP A 96 0.44 14.44 8.67
CA ASP A 96 0.90 15.82 8.56
C ASP A 96 0.53 16.42 7.20
N VAL A 97 0.58 15.62 6.11
CA VAL A 97 0.21 16.05 4.75
C VAL A 97 -0.61 14.96 4.05
N ILE A 98 -1.57 15.38 3.22
CA ILE A 98 -2.39 14.49 2.38
C ILE A 98 -1.98 14.61 0.92
N ILE A 99 -1.84 13.48 0.24
CA ILE A 99 -1.83 13.41 -1.22
C ILE A 99 -3.18 12.89 -1.68
N TYR A 100 -3.93 13.71 -2.41
CA TYR A 100 -5.12 13.27 -3.10
C TYR A 100 -4.80 12.92 -4.55
N LEU A 101 -4.75 11.62 -4.84
CA LEU A 101 -4.37 11.09 -6.14
C LEU A 101 -5.59 10.79 -7.00
N ILE A 102 -5.78 11.60 -8.04
CA ILE A 102 -6.81 11.40 -9.05
C ILE A 102 -6.23 10.72 -10.30
N ASP A 103 -7.11 10.06 -11.05
CA ASP A 103 -6.80 9.49 -12.35
C ASP A 103 -7.58 10.27 -13.41
N HIS A 104 -6.92 11.10 -14.22
CA HIS A 104 -7.66 11.95 -15.17
C HIS A 104 -8.31 11.14 -16.31
N THR A 105 -8.00 9.85 -16.45
CA THR A 105 -8.50 9.02 -17.57
C THR A 105 -9.88 8.45 -17.34
N ARG A 106 -10.48 8.70 -16.17
CA ARG A 106 -11.86 8.28 -15.90
C ARG A 106 -12.65 9.43 -15.34
N ASP A 107 -13.91 9.45 -15.69
CA ASP A 107 -14.86 10.44 -15.20
C ASP A 107 -15.01 10.41 -13.66
N LYS A 108 -15.56 11.49 -13.11
CA LYS A 108 -15.90 11.64 -11.72
C LYS A 108 -17.16 10.84 -11.41
N ASP A 109 -17.00 9.73 -10.70
CA ASP A 109 -18.09 8.85 -10.30
C ASP A 109 -18.47 9.04 -8.82
N VAL A 110 -19.40 8.20 -8.34
CA VAL A 110 -19.83 8.20 -6.93
C VAL A 110 -18.68 7.89 -5.97
N GLU A 111 -17.72 7.05 -6.37
CA GLU A 111 -16.56 6.70 -5.55
C GLU A 111 -15.61 7.90 -5.41
N GLU A 112 -15.35 8.60 -6.51
CA GLU A 112 -14.53 9.81 -6.52
C GLU A 112 -15.16 10.91 -5.64
N ASN A 113 -16.47 11.15 -5.75
CA ASN A 113 -17.16 12.13 -4.92
C ASN A 113 -17.11 11.80 -3.41
N LYS A 114 -17.28 10.53 -3.05
CA LYS A 114 -17.10 10.07 -1.65
C LYS A 114 -15.67 10.30 -1.17
N THR A 115 -14.69 10.02 -2.03
CA THR A 115 -13.26 10.17 -1.72
C THR A 115 -12.91 11.63 -1.49
N LEU A 116 -13.36 12.51 -2.37
CA LEU A 116 -13.21 13.96 -2.24
C LEU A 116 -13.89 14.49 -0.97
N GLY A 117 -15.10 14.03 -0.65
CA GLY A 117 -15.81 14.44 0.57
C GLY A 117 -15.00 14.17 1.84
N ILE A 118 -14.39 12.99 1.95
CA ILE A 118 -13.54 12.63 3.09
C ILE A 118 -12.29 13.51 3.14
N VAL A 119 -11.67 13.80 1.99
CA VAL A 119 -10.47 14.64 1.92
C VAL A 119 -10.77 16.08 2.32
N ARG A 120 -11.93 16.61 1.94
CA ARG A 120 -12.37 17.96 2.33
C ARG A 120 -12.53 18.11 3.84
N GLU A 121 -13.00 17.08 4.55
CA GLU A 121 -13.13 17.10 6.02
C GLU A 121 -11.80 17.17 6.79
N ILE A 122 -10.66 16.90 6.14
CA ILE A 122 -9.35 16.87 6.81
C ILE A 122 -8.76 18.27 6.83
N ASN A 123 -8.50 18.85 7.99
CA ASN A 123 -7.86 20.17 8.11
C ASN A 123 -6.33 20.04 8.23
N LYS A 124 -5.70 19.54 7.17
CA LYS A 124 -4.24 19.38 7.02
C LYS A 124 -3.82 19.85 5.63
N PRO A 125 -2.56 20.24 5.41
CA PRO A 125 -2.04 20.52 4.07
C PRO A 125 -2.31 19.37 3.09
N LYS A 126 -2.73 19.69 1.87
CA LYS A 126 -3.15 18.74 0.85
C LYS A 126 -2.52 19.06 -0.50
N ILE A 127 -2.08 18.02 -1.19
CA ILE A 127 -1.60 18.09 -2.57
C ILE A 127 -2.58 17.34 -3.47
N LEU A 128 -3.09 18.01 -4.50
CA LEU A 128 -3.80 17.36 -5.60
C LEU A 128 -2.77 16.77 -6.57
N ALA A 129 -2.67 15.45 -6.62
CA ALA A 129 -1.81 14.74 -7.55
C ALA A 129 -2.65 14.18 -8.72
N ILE A 130 -2.46 14.75 -9.91
CA ILE A 130 -3.16 14.34 -11.12
C ILE A 130 -2.33 13.28 -11.84
N ASN A 131 -2.74 12.03 -11.74
CA ASN A 131 -1.96 10.90 -12.24
C ASN A 131 -2.33 10.49 -13.68
N LYS A 132 -1.44 9.69 -14.27
CA LYS A 132 -1.54 9.08 -15.60
C LYS A 132 -1.45 10.07 -16.77
N ILE A 133 -0.69 11.16 -16.59
CA ILE A 133 -0.45 12.17 -17.66
C ILE A 133 0.25 11.62 -18.90
N ASP A 134 0.81 10.41 -18.81
CA ASP A 134 1.31 9.66 -19.96
C ASP A 134 0.21 9.20 -20.92
N ILE A 135 -1.04 9.11 -20.45
CA ILE A 135 -2.21 8.77 -21.26
C ILE A 135 -2.84 10.08 -21.75
N LYS A 136 -2.99 10.25 -23.07
CA LYS A 136 -3.60 11.47 -23.62
C LYS A 136 -5.12 11.40 -23.66
N GLU A 137 -5.68 10.25 -24.04
CA GLU A 137 -7.12 10.05 -24.19
C GLU A 137 -7.56 8.70 -23.61
N PRO A 138 -8.77 8.61 -23.03
CA PRO A 138 -9.68 9.73 -22.77
C PRO A 138 -9.15 10.66 -21.64
N SER A 139 -9.48 11.96 -21.70
CA SER A 139 -9.13 12.94 -20.65
C SER A 139 -10.35 13.62 -20.04
N TYR A 140 -10.54 13.42 -18.74
CA TYR A 140 -11.57 14.04 -17.90
C TYR A 140 -11.00 15.15 -17.02
N LEU A 141 -9.79 15.63 -17.31
CA LEU A 141 -9.13 16.69 -16.54
C LEU A 141 -10.01 17.94 -16.29
N PRO A 142 -10.83 18.43 -17.24
CA PRO A 142 -11.73 19.56 -16.99
C PRO A 142 -12.66 19.35 -15.78
N HIS A 143 -13.07 18.11 -15.50
CA HIS A 143 -13.98 17.78 -14.39
C HIS A 143 -13.31 17.92 -13.01
N TYR A 144 -11.98 18.07 -12.97
CA TYR A 144 -11.21 18.19 -11.74
C TYR A 144 -10.64 19.60 -11.53
N ARG A 145 -10.73 20.50 -12.52
CA ARG A 145 -10.10 21.83 -12.46
C ARG A 145 -10.53 22.67 -11.26
N PHE A 146 -11.81 22.63 -10.90
CA PHE A 146 -12.31 23.39 -9.75
C PHE A 146 -11.62 22.99 -8.44
N MET A 147 -11.06 21.78 -8.38
CA MET A 147 -10.35 21.29 -7.20
C MET A 147 -8.97 21.91 -7.07
N GLU A 148 -8.37 22.45 -8.13
CA GLU A 148 -7.01 23.00 -8.04
C GLU A 148 -6.92 24.14 -7.00
N GLU A 149 -8.02 24.86 -6.77
CA GLU A 149 -8.14 25.95 -5.79
C GLU A 149 -8.40 25.46 -4.35
N GLU A 150 -8.81 24.20 -4.17
CA GLU A 150 -9.13 23.63 -2.84
C GLU A 150 -7.92 22.98 -2.15
N PHE A 151 -6.77 22.94 -2.83
CA PHE A 151 -5.56 22.24 -2.38
C PHE A 151 -4.38 23.21 -2.35
N ASP A 152 -3.46 23.01 -1.42
CA ASP A 152 -2.28 23.88 -1.25
C ASP A 152 -1.35 23.84 -2.47
N LYS A 153 -1.28 22.67 -3.14
CA LYS A 153 -0.49 22.46 -4.36
C LYS A 153 -1.19 21.48 -5.29
N THR A 154 -1.02 21.70 -6.60
CA THR A 154 -1.46 20.77 -7.64
C THR A 154 -0.27 20.32 -8.48
N ILE A 155 -0.04 19.00 -8.57
CA ILE A 155 1.07 18.42 -9.32
C ILE A 155 0.54 17.36 -10.29
N LYS A 156 0.88 17.52 -11.57
CA LYS A 156 0.59 16.56 -12.65
C LYS A 156 1.72 15.54 -12.73
N ILE A 157 1.42 14.25 -12.58
CA ILE A 157 2.42 13.18 -12.52
C ILE A 157 2.09 11.98 -13.42
N SER A 158 3.13 11.25 -13.83
CA SER A 158 2.97 9.86 -14.22
C SER A 158 3.64 9.00 -13.16
N ALA A 159 2.82 8.38 -12.31
CA ALA A 159 3.32 7.43 -11.33
C ALA A 159 4.05 6.27 -12.02
N LEU A 160 3.62 5.84 -13.21
CA LEU A 160 4.21 4.72 -13.95
C LEU A 160 5.60 5.06 -14.49
N TYR A 161 5.73 6.19 -15.17
CA TYR A 161 6.98 6.62 -15.84
C TYR A 161 7.85 7.54 -14.99
N ARG A 162 7.50 7.75 -13.72
CA ARG A 162 8.20 8.62 -12.77
C ARG A 162 8.26 10.09 -13.17
N THR A 163 7.39 10.52 -14.09
CA THR A 163 7.31 11.91 -14.54
C THR A 163 6.82 12.79 -13.40
N ASN A 164 7.57 13.86 -13.11
CA ASN A 164 7.27 14.88 -12.11
C ASN A 164 7.17 14.38 -10.65
N LEU A 165 7.68 13.17 -10.34
CA LEU A 165 7.70 12.69 -8.95
C LEU A 165 8.63 13.50 -8.05
N ASN A 166 9.70 14.07 -8.60
CA ASN A 166 10.56 15.01 -7.90
C ASN A 166 9.78 16.25 -7.45
N TYR A 167 8.98 16.87 -8.34
CA TYR A 167 8.16 18.03 -7.98
C TYR A 167 7.11 17.71 -6.91
N LEU A 168 6.56 16.49 -6.93
CA LEU A 168 5.68 16.01 -5.87
C LEU A 168 6.43 15.88 -4.53
N LEU A 169 7.65 15.34 -4.54
CA LEU A 169 8.47 15.22 -3.33
C LEU A 169 8.88 16.60 -2.80
N ASP A 170 9.28 17.53 -3.67
CA ASP A 170 9.61 18.91 -3.31
C ASP A 170 8.42 19.56 -2.59
N ALA A 171 7.22 19.46 -3.18
CA ALA A 171 5.98 19.94 -2.61
C ALA A 171 5.66 19.32 -1.23
N LEU A 172 5.93 18.03 -1.04
CA LEU A 172 5.76 17.36 0.25
C LEU A 172 6.73 17.91 1.30
N PHE A 173 8.01 18.03 0.98
CA PHE A 173 9.00 18.55 1.92
C PHE A 173 8.76 20.02 2.30
N GLU A 174 8.21 20.82 1.39
CA GLU A 174 7.79 22.19 1.72
C GLU A 174 6.68 22.18 2.79
N LEU A 175 5.66 21.35 2.62
CA LEU A 175 4.48 21.29 3.49
C LEU A 175 4.69 20.51 4.80
N LEU A 176 5.69 19.62 4.86
CA LEU A 176 5.97 18.84 6.06
C LEU A 176 6.47 19.72 7.21
N PRO A 177 6.12 19.37 8.46
CA PRO A 177 6.66 20.07 9.63
C PRO A 177 8.15 19.80 9.79
N GLU A 178 8.83 20.73 10.45
CA GLU A 178 10.16 20.46 10.97
C GLU A 178 10.06 19.60 12.23
N GLY A 179 10.93 18.61 12.33
CA GLY A 179 10.89 17.70 13.46
C GLY A 179 12.11 16.80 13.53
N LYS A 180 12.06 15.91 14.51
CA LYS A 180 13.04 14.84 14.64
C LYS A 180 12.73 13.76 13.62
N LYS A 181 13.78 13.06 13.21
CA LYS A 181 13.66 11.83 12.41
C LYS A 181 12.72 10.85 13.13
N LEU A 182 11.63 10.45 12.46
CA LEU A 182 10.59 9.61 13.05
C LEU A 182 11.07 8.17 13.28
N ARG A 183 12.00 7.68 12.44
CA ARG A 183 12.48 6.29 12.51
C ARG A 183 13.95 6.19 12.16
N ASN A 184 14.73 5.54 13.04
CA ASN A 184 16.16 5.31 12.81
C ASN A 184 16.39 4.26 11.72
N THR A 185 16.96 4.69 10.60
CA THR A 185 17.32 3.84 9.44
C THR A 185 18.77 3.33 9.50
N LYS A 186 19.61 3.79 10.44
CA LYS A 186 21.04 3.41 10.53
C LYS A 186 21.31 1.91 10.72
N ASN A 187 20.34 1.16 11.25
CA ASN A 187 20.44 -0.30 11.46
C ASN A 187 19.35 -1.08 10.69
N GLN A 188 18.67 -0.44 9.73
CA GLN A 188 17.70 -1.09 8.86
C GLN A 188 18.24 -0.93 7.43
N PRO A 189 18.49 -2.01 6.68
CA PRO A 189 18.86 -1.87 5.28
C PRO A 189 17.84 -0.97 4.60
N THR A 190 18.31 -0.10 3.72
CA THR A 190 17.59 0.93 2.93
C THR A 190 16.44 0.39 2.06
N SER A 191 16.02 -0.86 2.27
CA SER A 191 14.84 -1.51 1.74
C SER A 191 13.87 -1.76 2.89
N LEU A 192 12.69 -1.14 2.85
CA LEU A 192 11.62 -1.38 3.83
C LEU A 192 10.80 -2.62 3.49
N LEU A 193 11.40 -3.56 2.77
CA LEU A 193 10.90 -4.92 2.71
C LEU A 193 11.39 -5.64 3.95
N ASN A 194 10.70 -5.42 5.06
CA ASN A 194 10.89 -6.23 6.24
C ASN A 194 10.36 -7.63 5.91
N ILE A 195 11.22 -8.53 5.41
CA ILE A 195 10.84 -9.92 5.12
C ILE A 195 10.51 -10.68 6.41
N ASP A 196 10.92 -10.20 7.59
CA ASP A 196 10.43 -10.70 8.88
C ASP A 196 8.99 -10.23 9.16
N SER A 197 8.44 -9.32 8.34
CA SER A 197 7.04 -8.92 8.39
C SER A 197 6.17 -9.99 7.73
N LYS A 198 5.55 -10.79 8.60
CA LYS A 198 4.44 -11.68 8.26
C LYS A 198 3.38 -10.97 7.40
N THR A 199 3.09 -9.71 7.70
CA THR A 199 2.12 -8.90 6.95
C THR A 199 2.55 -8.67 5.51
N PHE A 200 3.82 -8.36 5.26
CA PHE A 200 4.32 -8.13 3.90
C PHE A 200 4.23 -9.39 3.03
N ILE A 201 4.66 -10.52 3.57
CA ILE A 201 4.59 -11.82 2.87
C ILE A 201 3.12 -12.21 2.62
N ALA A 202 2.25 -12.03 3.61
CA ALA A 202 0.81 -12.29 3.48
C ALA A 202 0.21 -11.48 2.33
N GLU A 203 0.58 -10.21 2.24
CA GLU A 203 0.13 -9.31 1.19
C GLU A 203 0.63 -9.76 -0.20
N ILE A 204 1.89 -10.17 -0.36
CA ILE A 204 2.41 -10.70 -1.64
C ILE A 204 1.58 -11.90 -2.11
N ILE A 205 1.35 -12.85 -1.21
CA ILE A 205 0.56 -14.05 -1.51
C ILE A 205 -0.86 -13.64 -1.90
N ARG A 206 -1.46 -12.68 -1.18
CA ARG A 206 -2.80 -12.16 -1.46
C ARG A 206 -2.86 -11.48 -2.83
N GLU A 207 -1.84 -10.71 -3.24
CA GLU A 207 -1.72 -10.15 -4.59
C GLU A 207 -1.79 -11.25 -5.65
N LYS A 208 -1.03 -12.32 -5.47
CA LYS A 208 -1.00 -13.41 -6.45
C LYS A 208 -2.34 -14.13 -6.49
N ALA A 209 -2.95 -14.40 -5.35
CA ALA A 209 -4.32 -14.91 -5.30
C ALA A 209 -5.27 -13.98 -6.08
N TYR A 210 -5.16 -12.67 -5.91
CA TYR A 210 -5.98 -11.68 -6.59
C TYR A 210 -5.77 -11.65 -8.12
N LEU A 211 -4.54 -11.85 -8.59
CA LEU A 211 -4.20 -11.93 -10.01
C LEU A 211 -4.76 -13.20 -10.67
N PHE A 212 -4.53 -14.36 -10.07
CA PHE A 212 -4.91 -15.66 -10.67
C PHE A 212 -6.40 -16.00 -10.50
N LEU A 213 -7.04 -15.55 -9.40
CA LEU A 213 -8.46 -15.82 -9.17
C LEU A 213 -9.33 -14.86 -9.99
N ARG A 214 -10.35 -15.41 -10.65
CA ARG A 214 -11.37 -14.66 -11.41
C ARG A 214 -12.56 -14.32 -10.50
N LYS A 215 -13.40 -13.36 -10.93
CA LYS A 215 -14.64 -12.93 -10.25
C LYS A 215 -14.39 -12.31 -8.85
N GLU A 216 -15.44 -12.16 -8.04
CA GLU A 216 -15.44 -11.48 -6.71
C GLU A 216 -14.73 -12.25 -5.58
N ILE A 217 -14.25 -13.46 -5.84
CA ILE A 217 -13.56 -14.32 -4.86
C ILE A 217 -12.43 -13.62 -4.10
N PRO A 218 -11.58 -12.79 -4.75
CA PRO A 218 -10.48 -12.14 -4.04
C PRO A 218 -10.91 -11.18 -2.92
N TYR A 219 -12.16 -10.71 -2.90
CA TYR A 219 -12.68 -9.89 -1.81
C TYR A 219 -13.07 -10.73 -0.58
N THR A 220 -13.29 -12.04 -0.74
CA THR A 220 -13.73 -12.96 0.33
C THR A 220 -12.59 -13.77 0.97
N LEU A 221 -11.34 -13.40 0.69
CA LEU A 221 -10.16 -14.11 1.21
C LEU A 221 -9.20 -13.18 1.96
N THR A 222 -8.44 -13.74 2.88
CA THR A 222 -7.27 -13.12 3.51
C THR A 222 -6.10 -14.08 3.48
N THR A 223 -4.90 -13.58 3.75
CA THR A 223 -3.72 -14.42 3.93
C THR A 223 -3.11 -14.15 5.29
N VAL A 224 -2.68 -15.21 5.96
CA VAL A 224 -1.95 -15.15 7.24
C VAL A 224 -0.64 -15.92 7.09
N VAL A 225 0.45 -15.37 7.63
CA VAL A 225 1.74 -16.06 7.71
C VAL A 225 1.95 -16.51 9.14
N ASP A 226 1.89 -17.82 9.36
CA ASP A 226 2.02 -18.41 10.68
C ASP A 226 3.48 -18.41 11.15
N GLU A 227 4.41 -18.67 10.23
CA GLU A 227 5.80 -18.92 10.58
C GLU A 227 6.79 -18.52 9.48
N ILE A 228 7.93 -17.96 9.90
CA ILE A 228 9.09 -17.68 9.05
C ILE A 228 10.33 -18.25 9.77
N LYS A 229 11.08 -19.14 9.12
CA LYS A 229 12.26 -19.81 9.69
C LYS A 229 13.42 -19.83 8.69
N ASN A 230 14.63 -19.51 9.14
CA ASN A 230 15.84 -19.78 8.36
C ASN A 230 16.22 -21.26 8.53
N LYS A 231 16.12 -22.05 7.46
CA LYS A 231 16.26 -23.53 7.55
C LYS A 231 17.70 -24.05 7.51
N ASN A 232 18.66 -23.27 7.01
CA ASN A 232 20.06 -23.70 6.90
C ASN A 232 21.01 -22.78 7.67
N LYS A 233 22.17 -23.32 8.09
CA LYS A 233 23.23 -22.60 8.82
C LYS A 233 23.69 -21.34 8.09
N ASN A 234 23.67 -21.36 6.74
CA ASN A 234 24.06 -20.24 5.89
C ASN A 234 22.94 -19.20 5.66
N LYS A 235 21.72 -19.41 6.21
CA LYS A 235 20.54 -18.54 6.05
C LYS A 235 20.15 -18.21 4.61
N GLU A 236 20.50 -19.07 3.65
CA GLU A 236 20.16 -18.94 2.24
C GLU A 236 18.75 -19.47 1.92
N LEU A 237 18.18 -20.33 2.77
CA LEU A 237 16.83 -20.87 2.60
C LEU A 237 15.91 -20.37 3.72
N ILE A 238 14.89 -19.61 3.33
CA ILE A 238 13.81 -19.17 4.22
C ILE A 238 12.60 -20.08 3.99
N TYR A 239 12.11 -20.68 5.07
CA TYR A 239 10.86 -21.41 5.14
C TYR A 239 9.75 -20.47 5.61
N ILE A 240 8.64 -20.46 4.89
CA ILE A 240 7.47 -19.64 5.17
C ILE A 240 6.26 -20.57 5.20
N LYS A 241 5.53 -20.59 6.32
CA LYS A 241 4.22 -21.26 6.43
C LYS A 241 3.12 -20.21 6.39
N ALA A 242 2.21 -20.33 5.44
CA ALA A 242 1.14 -19.38 5.23
C ALA A 242 -0.19 -20.06 4.88
N ARG A 243 -1.29 -19.36 5.15
CA ARG A 243 -2.66 -19.82 4.93
C ARG A 243 -3.43 -18.78 4.15
N ILE A 244 -4.10 -19.20 3.08
CA ILE A 244 -5.17 -18.42 2.46
C ILE A 244 -6.48 -18.82 3.15
N ILE A 245 -7.15 -17.89 3.80
CA ILE A 245 -8.39 -18.12 4.52
C ILE A 245 -9.53 -17.51 3.72
N THR A 246 -10.64 -18.22 3.57
CA THR A 246 -11.84 -17.73 2.88
C THR A 246 -13.11 -18.02 3.69
N SER A 247 -14.20 -17.32 3.39
CA SER A 247 -15.46 -17.40 4.14
C SER A 247 -16.29 -18.67 3.85
N ALA A 248 -16.06 -19.36 2.73
CA ALA A 248 -16.88 -20.53 2.36
C ALA A 248 -16.09 -21.62 1.62
N ASP A 249 -16.49 -22.89 1.78
CA ASP A 249 -15.80 -24.05 1.18
C ASP A 249 -15.86 -24.02 -0.36
N ARG A 250 -16.92 -23.43 -0.94
CA ARG A 250 -17.00 -23.21 -2.39
C ARG A 250 -15.81 -22.41 -2.91
N TYR A 251 -15.36 -21.39 -2.17
CA TYR A 251 -14.22 -20.57 -2.55
C TYR A 251 -12.91 -21.31 -2.29
N ARG A 252 -12.83 -22.09 -1.21
CA ARG A 252 -11.67 -22.95 -0.91
C ARG A 252 -11.38 -23.91 -2.07
N LYS A 253 -12.42 -24.57 -2.60
CA LYS A 253 -12.29 -25.45 -3.79
C LYS A 253 -11.77 -24.72 -5.01
N ILE A 254 -12.19 -23.48 -5.23
CA ILE A 254 -11.73 -22.65 -6.37
C ILE A 254 -10.28 -22.22 -6.17
N ILE A 255 -9.88 -21.81 -4.96
CA ILE A 255 -8.52 -21.39 -4.64
C ILE A 255 -7.54 -22.56 -4.77
N ILE A 256 -7.94 -23.76 -4.34
CA ILE A 256 -7.15 -24.99 -4.56
C ILE A 256 -7.09 -25.29 -6.07
N GLY A 257 -8.24 -25.20 -6.74
CA GLY A 257 -8.39 -25.50 -8.17
C GLY A 257 -8.25 -26.99 -8.48
N ASN A 258 -8.48 -27.34 -9.75
CA ASN A 258 -8.43 -28.74 -10.19
C ASN A 258 -7.06 -29.36 -9.89
N LYS A 259 -7.03 -30.46 -9.13
CA LYS A 259 -5.81 -31.15 -8.67
C LYS A 259 -4.78 -30.24 -7.99
N GLY A 260 -5.22 -29.17 -7.33
CA GLY A 260 -4.33 -28.21 -6.66
C GLY A 260 -3.55 -27.30 -7.61
N ARG A 261 -3.97 -27.19 -8.89
CA ARG A 261 -3.24 -26.37 -9.89
C ARG A 261 -3.23 -24.88 -9.52
N MET A 262 -4.36 -24.34 -9.06
CA MET A 262 -4.51 -22.90 -8.81
C MET A 262 -3.65 -22.46 -7.62
N ILE A 263 -3.69 -23.18 -6.50
CA ILE A 263 -2.85 -22.87 -5.33
C ILE A 263 -1.35 -22.98 -5.67
N LYS A 264 -0.96 -23.92 -6.53
CA LYS A 264 0.42 -24.04 -7.01
C LYS A 264 0.84 -22.83 -7.85
N GLU A 265 0.00 -22.35 -8.75
CA GLU A 265 0.27 -21.14 -9.55
C GLU A 265 0.45 -19.90 -8.67
N ILE A 266 -0.46 -19.71 -7.70
CA ILE A 266 -0.38 -18.62 -6.71
C ILE A 266 0.93 -18.72 -5.91
N GLY A 267 1.20 -19.90 -5.34
CA GLY A 267 2.39 -20.14 -4.53
C GLY A 267 3.69 -19.98 -5.32
N MET A 268 3.75 -20.45 -6.57
CA MET A 268 4.92 -20.29 -7.45
C MET A 268 5.20 -18.82 -7.77
N ALA A 269 4.17 -18.05 -8.09
CA ALA A 269 4.31 -16.62 -8.39
C ALA A 269 4.73 -15.83 -7.14
N ALA A 270 4.14 -16.12 -5.98
CA ALA A 270 4.47 -15.46 -4.72
C ALA A 270 5.91 -15.79 -4.30
N ARG A 271 6.30 -17.08 -4.39
CA ARG A 271 7.66 -17.54 -4.14
C ARG A 271 8.67 -16.83 -5.02
N LYS A 272 8.42 -16.76 -6.34
CA LYS A 272 9.35 -16.10 -7.28
C LYS A 272 9.59 -14.64 -6.89
N GLU A 273 8.53 -13.91 -6.55
CA GLU A 273 8.66 -12.52 -6.12
C GLU A 273 9.42 -12.37 -4.80
N LEU A 274 9.13 -13.21 -3.80
CA LEU A 274 9.85 -13.22 -2.53
C LEU A 274 11.34 -13.55 -2.73
N GLN A 275 11.68 -14.47 -3.64
CA GLN A 275 13.07 -14.78 -3.97
C GLN A 275 13.79 -13.59 -4.59
N THR A 276 13.16 -12.89 -5.52
CA THR A 276 13.72 -11.66 -6.11
C THR A 276 13.90 -10.56 -5.07
N ALA A 277 12.92 -10.35 -4.19
CA ALA A 277 12.98 -9.33 -3.15
C ALA A 277 14.06 -9.61 -2.07
N THR A 278 14.33 -10.89 -1.79
CA THR A 278 15.24 -11.32 -0.72
C THR A 278 16.64 -11.68 -1.19
N ASN A 279 16.81 -11.93 -2.50
CA ASN A 279 17.96 -12.62 -3.08
C ASN A 279 18.31 -13.95 -2.38
N LYS A 280 17.28 -14.67 -1.88
CA LYS A 280 17.41 -15.94 -1.16
C LYS A 280 16.50 -17.00 -1.74
N LYS A 281 16.76 -18.27 -1.41
CA LYS A 281 15.84 -19.38 -1.71
C LYS A 281 14.65 -19.33 -0.74
N ILE A 282 13.45 -19.56 -1.26
CA ILE A 282 12.21 -19.54 -0.48
C ILE A 282 11.53 -20.91 -0.62
N PHE A 283 11.18 -21.52 0.51
CA PHE A 283 10.23 -22.61 0.59
C PHE A 283 8.92 -22.05 1.16
N LEU A 284 7.89 -21.94 0.31
CA LEU A 284 6.57 -21.45 0.70
C LEU A 284 5.63 -22.65 0.86
N ASP A 285 5.29 -22.97 2.10
CA ASP A 285 4.22 -23.90 2.46
C ASP A 285 2.90 -23.13 2.55
N LEU A 286 2.02 -23.38 1.58
CA LEU A 286 0.78 -22.63 1.40
C LEU A 286 -0.41 -23.58 1.45
N ILE A 287 -1.32 -23.35 2.40
CA ILE A 287 -2.57 -24.10 2.53
C ILE A 287 -3.80 -23.19 2.43
N VAL A 288 -4.97 -23.79 2.21
CA VAL A 288 -6.25 -23.05 2.11
C VAL A 288 -7.23 -23.56 3.15
N GLU A 289 -7.72 -22.63 3.96
CA GLU A 289 -8.66 -22.90 5.05
C GLU A 289 -9.96 -22.13 4.86
N THR A 290 -11.05 -22.66 5.43
CA THR A 290 -12.35 -22.00 5.46
C THR A 290 -12.66 -21.58 6.88
N ASN A 291 -12.88 -20.30 7.08
CA ASN A 291 -13.35 -19.74 8.35
C ASN A 291 -14.38 -18.64 8.03
N PRO A 292 -15.69 -18.87 8.23
CA PRO A 292 -16.72 -17.87 7.97
C PRO A 292 -16.55 -16.57 8.76
N HIS A 293 -15.89 -16.62 9.92
CA HIS A 293 -15.67 -15.52 10.87
C HIS A 293 -14.25 -14.97 10.82
N TRP A 294 -13.50 -15.25 9.74
CA TRP A 294 -12.08 -14.88 9.67
C TRP A 294 -11.84 -13.37 9.90
N TYR A 295 -12.81 -12.53 9.56
CA TYR A 295 -12.74 -11.08 9.73
C TYR A 295 -12.64 -10.61 11.18
N GLU A 296 -13.08 -11.42 12.14
CA GLU A 296 -13.04 -11.08 13.57
C GLU A 296 -11.59 -11.04 14.10
N GLN A 297 -10.66 -11.70 13.41
CA GLN A 297 -9.24 -11.75 13.78
C GLN A 297 -8.46 -10.47 13.42
N PHE A 298 -9.09 -9.53 12.72
CA PHE A 298 -8.49 -8.26 12.29
C PHE A 298 -9.13 -7.03 12.95
N ILE A 299 -9.97 -7.27 13.97
CA ILE A 299 -10.51 -6.27 14.91
C ILE A 299 -9.48 -6.03 16.00
#